data_AF-A0A951F5S2-F1
#
_entry.id   AF-A0A951F5S2-F1
#
_cell.length_a   1.000
_cell.length_b   1.000
_cell.length_c   1.000
_cell.angle_alpha   90.00
_cell.angle_beta   90.00
_cell.angle_gamma   90.00
#
_symmetry.space_group_name_H-M   'P 1'
#
loop_
_entity.id
_entity.type
_entity.pdbx_description
1 polymer ?
#
loop_
_entity_poly.entity_id
_entity_poly.type
_entity_poly.pdbx_seq_one_letter_code
_entity_poly.pdbx_strand_id
1 'polypeptide(L)'
;MLVTVSEPGVLHRVTGVIARHRGDIRSISISEDRPEGTGVFLELDLPGSAEALCLELEGLEVVRSVRVVESLQQIYGKRIIIMGGGAQVGQVAIGAISEADRHNIRGEHISVDTIPLVGEAALAAAVRAVRRLPRARALVLAGSLMGGDIENAVREVRREGLLVISLNMAGSVPDASDLVVTDPVQAGVMAVMAVAETAKFTLERLHRRVF
;
A
#
# COMPACT_ATOMS: atom_id res chain seq x y z
N MET A 1 16.70 -8.34 4.94
CA MET A 1 16.51 -7.99 6.37
C MET A 1 17.86 -7.89 7.05
N LEU A 2 18.09 -6.80 7.78
CA LEU A 2 19.32 -6.54 8.54
C LEU A 2 18.97 -6.34 10.01
N VAL A 3 19.86 -6.76 10.89
CA VAL A 3 19.92 -6.26 12.27
C VAL A 3 21.22 -5.48 12.40
N THR A 4 21.13 -4.25 12.89
CA THR A 4 22.26 -3.31 12.97
C THR A 4 22.40 -2.73 14.37
N VAL A 5 23.55 -2.14 14.69
CA VAL A 5 23.68 -1.27 15.85
C VAL A 5 22.84 0.01 15.68
N SER A 6 22.47 0.65 16.78
CA SER A 6 21.73 1.92 16.75
C SER A 6 22.69 3.09 16.93
N GLU A 7 23.30 3.54 15.84
CA GLU A 7 24.25 4.67 15.84
C GLU A 7 24.19 5.50 14.55
N PRO A 8 24.69 6.74 14.54
CA PRO A 8 24.77 7.55 13.33
C PRO A 8 25.60 6.90 12.21
N GLY A 9 25.15 7.06 10.96
CA GLY A 9 25.90 6.62 9.78
C GLY A 9 25.76 5.14 9.41
N VAL A 10 24.94 4.35 10.13
CA VAL A 10 24.66 2.94 9.80
C VAL A 10 24.10 2.81 8.38
N LEU A 11 23.04 3.56 8.05
CA LEU A 11 22.45 3.51 6.71
C LEU A 11 23.43 3.97 5.63
N HIS A 12 24.25 4.99 5.89
CA HIS A 12 25.26 5.44 4.92
C HIS A 12 26.25 4.32 4.57
N ARG A 13 26.73 3.58 5.56
CA ARG A 13 27.62 2.43 5.35
C ARG A 13 26.92 1.30 4.59
N VAL A 14 25.71 0.94 5.01
CA VAL A 14 24.91 -0.12 4.37
C VAL A 14 24.60 0.23 2.92
N THR A 15 24.08 1.42 2.64
CA THR A 15 23.74 1.84 1.27
C THR A 15 24.97 2.05 0.41
N GLY A 16 26.12 2.41 1.02
CA GLY A 16 27.41 2.44 0.34
C GLY A 16 27.84 1.08 -0.22
N VAL A 17 27.60 -0.02 0.52
CA VAL A 17 27.80 -1.39 0.00
C VAL A 17 26.82 -1.67 -1.13
N ILE A 18 25.51 -1.43 -0.91
CA ILE A 18 24.47 -1.69 -1.92
C ILE A 18 24.79 -0.98 -3.24
N ALA A 19 25.26 0.27 -3.17
CA ALA A 19 25.63 1.05 -4.35
C ALA A 19 26.83 0.46 -5.12
N ARG A 20 27.84 -0.11 -4.44
CA ARG A 20 28.97 -0.81 -5.11
C ARG A 20 28.50 -2.04 -5.87
N HIS A 21 27.48 -2.73 -5.35
CA HIS A 21 26.81 -3.86 -6.01
C HIS A 21 25.78 -3.41 -7.05
N ARG A 22 25.63 -2.10 -7.29
CA ARG A 22 24.64 -1.50 -8.20
C ARG A 22 23.19 -1.89 -7.88
N GLY A 23 22.89 -2.13 -6.60
CA GLY A 23 21.53 -2.36 -6.14
C GLY A 23 20.72 -1.07 -6.14
N ASP A 24 19.52 -1.09 -6.71
CA ASP A 24 18.55 0.01 -6.67
C ASP A 24 17.54 -0.22 -5.54
N ILE A 25 17.54 0.65 -4.53
CA ILE A 25 16.66 0.50 -3.36
C ILE A 25 15.24 0.94 -3.74
N ARG A 26 14.30 0.00 -3.68
CA ARG A 26 12.89 0.21 -4.01
C ARG A 26 12.08 0.59 -2.78
N SER A 27 12.43 0.06 -1.61
CA SER A 27 11.82 0.44 -0.34
C SER A 27 12.79 0.22 0.82
N ILE A 28 12.62 1.03 1.87
CA ILE A 28 13.31 0.87 3.14
C ILE A 28 12.31 1.06 4.27
N SER A 29 12.42 0.20 5.29
CA SER A 29 11.67 0.33 6.54
C SER A 29 12.61 0.06 7.71
N ILE A 30 12.53 0.93 8.71
CA ILE A 30 13.27 0.78 9.97
C ILE A 30 12.24 0.42 11.03
N SER A 31 12.47 -0.69 11.71
CA SER A 31 11.72 -1.08 12.89
C SER A 31 12.67 -0.92 14.08
N GLU A 32 12.48 0.16 14.82
CA GLU A 32 13.16 0.40 16.10
C GLU A 32 12.61 -0.58 17.16
N ASP A 33 13.33 -0.71 18.28
CA ASP A 33 12.97 -1.54 19.44
C ASP A 33 13.13 -3.06 19.29
N ARG A 34 14.39 -3.50 19.13
CA ARG A 34 14.78 -4.82 19.65
C ARG A 34 15.87 -4.64 20.71
N PRO A 35 15.89 -5.48 21.77
CA PRO A 35 17.02 -5.54 22.70
C PRO A 35 18.36 -5.75 21.98
N GLU A 36 18.30 -6.36 20.79
CA GLU A 36 19.45 -6.77 19.99
C GLU A 36 19.85 -5.78 18.88
N GLY A 37 19.27 -4.57 18.83
CA GLY A 37 19.62 -3.51 17.87
C GLY A 37 18.45 -3.08 16.99
N THR A 38 18.77 -2.44 15.86
CA THR A 38 17.79 -1.85 14.94
C THR A 38 17.53 -2.77 13.75
N GLY A 39 16.26 -3.11 13.51
CA GLY A 39 15.85 -3.89 12.36
C GLY A 39 15.70 -3.00 11.12
N VAL A 40 16.41 -3.33 10.05
CA VAL A 40 16.30 -2.61 8.77
C VAL A 40 15.86 -3.58 7.68
N PHE A 41 14.73 -3.30 7.07
CA PHE A 41 14.23 -4.02 5.90
C PHE A 41 14.47 -3.17 4.66
N LEU A 42 15.11 -3.76 3.64
CA LEU A 42 15.31 -3.14 2.34
C LEU A 42 14.78 -4.09 1.26
N GLU A 43 14.01 -3.55 0.33
CA GLU A 43 13.74 -4.18 -0.96
C GLU A 43 14.57 -3.46 -2.00
N LEU A 44 15.25 -4.21 -2.85
CA LEU A 44 16.12 -3.66 -3.87
C LEU A 44 16.13 -4.53 -5.12
N ASP A 45 16.26 -3.89 -6.27
CA ASP A 45 16.53 -4.56 -7.54
C ASP A 45 18.05 -4.75 -7.63
N LEU A 46 18.50 -6.00 -7.77
CA LEU A 46 19.93 -6.35 -7.80
C LEU A 46 20.27 -6.99 -9.15
N PRO A 47 21.22 -6.44 -9.93
CA PRO A 47 21.66 -7.07 -11.18
C PRO A 47 22.55 -8.30 -10.98
N GLY A 48 23.11 -8.48 -9.77
CA GLY A 48 24.05 -9.55 -9.43
C GLY A 48 23.53 -10.52 -8.35
N SER A 49 24.46 -11.28 -7.78
CA SER A 49 24.17 -12.27 -6.73
C SER A 49 23.85 -11.60 -5.40
N ALA A 50 22.75 -12.03 -4.77
CA ALA A 50 22.37 -11.59 -3.43
C ALA A 50 23.38 -12.07 -2.38
N GLU A 51 23.98 -13.25 -2.57
CA GLU A 51 24.98 -13.84 -1.68
C GLU A 51 26.22 -12.96 -1.58
N ALA A 52 26.72 -12.43 -2.70
CA ALA A 52 27.88 -11.54 -2.72
C ALA A 52 27.61 -10.23 -1.94
N LEU A 53 26.41 -9.66 -2.11
CA LEU A 53 25.99 -8.48 -1.36
C LEU A 53 25.87 -8.79 0.14
N CYS A 54 25.27 -9.93 0.50
CA CYS A 54 25.12 -10.34 1.89
C CYS A 54 26.47 -10.52 2.58
N LEU A 55 27.43 -11.20 1.95
CA LEU A 55 28.77 -11.39 2.49
C LEU A 55 29.49 -10.07 2.77
N GLU A 56 29.39 -9.09 1.87
CA GLU A 56 30.02 -7.78 2.09
C GLU A 56 29.30 -6.98 3.18
N LEU A 57 27.98 -7.08 3.28
CA LEU A 57 27.21 -6.46 4.36
C LEU A 57 27.53 -7.07 5.73
N GLU A 58 27.70 -8.39 5.82
CA GLU A 58 28.11 -9.09 7.06
C GLU A 58 29.50 -8.67 7.54
N GLY A 59 30.37 -8.22 6.63
CA GLY A 59 31.70 -7.70 6.97
C GLY A 59 31.69 -6.31 7.60
N LEU A 60 30.55 -5.59 7.62
CA LEU A 60 30.45 -4.29 8.27
C LEU A 60 30.31 -4.45 9.79
N GLU A 61 31.15 -3.76 10.57
CA GLU A 61 31.06 -3.74 12.05
C GLU A 61 29.68 -3.30 12.59
N VAL A 62 28.92 -2.54 11.80
CA VAL A 62 27.57 -2.10 12.17
C VAL A 62 26.47 -3.12 11.96
N VAL A 63 26.74 -4.18 11.20
CA VAL A 63 25.77 -5.20 10.86
C VAL A 63 25.95 -6.38 11.80
N ARG A 64 24.90 -6.71 12.55
CA ARG A 64 24.87 -7.87 13.45
C ARG A 64 24.42 -9.13 12.75
N SER A 65 23.52 -9.01 11.78
CA SER A 65 23.11 -10.12 10.91
C SER A 65 22.47 -9.62 9.61
N VAL A 66 22.59 -10.44 8.57
CA VAL A 66 21.94 -10.26 7.27
C VAL A 66 21.11 -11.50 6.95
N ARG A 67 19.90 -11.32 6.44
CA ARG A 67 19.06 -12.41 5.91
C ARG A 67 18.35 -11.96 4.66
N VAL A 68 18.44 -12.77 3.60
CA VAL A 68 17.56 -12.65 2.44
C VAL A 68 16.19 -13.18 2.84
N VAL A 69 15.15 -12.42 2.54
CA VAL A 69 13.76 -12.75 2.86
C VAL A 69 12.91 -12.35 1.66
N GLU A 70 11.72 -12.93 1.54
CA GLU A 70 10.75 -12.51 0.53
C GLU A 70 10.32 -11.05 0.76
N SER A 71 10.04 -10.35 -0.34
CA SER A 71 9.54 -8.98 -0.31
C SER A 71 8.12 -8.89 0.25
N LEU A 72 7.72 -7.71 0.72
CA LEU A 72 6.33 -7.45 1.10
C LEU A 72 5.39 -7.57 -0.11
N GLN A 73 5.88 -7.30 -1.32
CA GLN A 73 5.11 -7.53 -2.54
C GLN A 73 4.88 -9.01 -2.80
N GLN A 74 5.84 -9.90 -2.51
CA GLN A 74 5.67 -11.35 -2.63
C GLN A 74 4.75 -11.90 -1.55
N ILE A 75 4.89 -11.47 -0.29
CA ILE A 75 4.11 -12.00 0.83
C ILE A 75 2.70 -11.38 0.86
N TYR A 76 2.61 -10.05 0.91
CA TYR A 76 1.35 -9.32 1.12
C TYR A 76 0.77 -8.72 -0.16
N GLY A 77 1.50 -8.76 -1.28
CA GLY A 77 0.94 -8.38 -2.57
C GLY A 77 0.58 -6.90 -2.69
N LYS A 78 -0.40 -6.62 -3.56
CA LYS A 78 -0.97 -5.27 -3.73
C LYS A 78 -1.83 -4.91 -2.52
N ARG A 79 -2.04 -3.63 -2.27
CA ARG A 79 -2.84 -3.19 -1.12
C ARG A 79 -4.02 -2.31 -1.51
N ILE A 80 -5.18 -2.62 -0.95
CA ILE A 80 -6.37 -1.78 -0.98
C ILE A 80 -6.54 -1.13 0.38
N ILE A 81 -6.76 0.19 0.39
CA ILE A 81 -7.03 0.95 1.60
C ILE A 81 -8.52 1.28 1.66
N ILE A 82 -9.15 1.07 2.81
CA ILE A 82 -10.55 1.45 3.05
C ILE A 82 -10.60 2.39 4.25
N MET A 83 -11.22 3.56 4.09
CA MET A 83 -11.39 4.51 5.19
C MET A 83 -12.75 5.23 5.16
N GLY A 84 -13.19 5.69 6.32
CA GLY A 84 -14.46 6.40 6.50
C GLY A 84 -15.25 5.93 7.73
N GLY A 85 -16.57 5.96 7.66
CA GLY A 85 -17.45 5.56 8.76
C GLY A 85 -17.35 4.06 9.04
N GLY A 86 -17.14 3.69 10.31
CA GLY A 86 -16.78 2.31 10.70
C GLY A 86 -17.75 1.22 10.18
N ALA A 87 -19.06 1.48 10.18
CA ALA A 87 -20.05 0.53 9.66
C ALA A 87 -19.88 0.29 8.15
N GLN A 88 -19.71 1.36 7.37
CA GLN A 88 -19.54 1.24 5.92
C GLN A 88 -18.17 0.68 5.56
N VAL A 89 -17.11 1.07 6.27
CA VAL A 89 -15.77 0.48 6.14
C VAL A 89 -15.83 -1.04 6.31
N GLY A 90 -16.54 -1.53 7.33
CA GLY A 90 -16.74 -2.96 7.55
C GLY A 90 -17.46 -3.66 6.40
N GLN A 91 -18.50 -3.05 5.84
CA GLN A 91 -19.22 -3.62 4.69
C GLN A 91 -18.36 -3.70 3.43
N VAL A 92 -17.59 -2.66 3.14
CA VAL A 92 -16.62 -2.68 2.01
C VAL A 92 -15.55 -3.75 2.25
N ALA A 93 -15.06 -3.87 3.48
CA ALA A 93 -14.04 -4.86 3.82
C ALA A 93 -14.53 -6.28 3.58
N ILE A 94 -15.80 -6.62 3.89
CA ILE A 94 -16.36 -7.95 3.63
C ILE A 94 -16.24 -8.31 2.14
N GLY A 95 -16.64 -7.40 1.25
CA GLY A 95 -16.56 -7.64 -0.19
C GLY A 95 -15.13 -7.73 -0.70
N ALA A 96 -14.27 -6.82 -0.26
CA ALA A 96 -12.87 -6.80 -0.65
C ALA A 96 -12.11 -8.04 -0.16
N ILE A 97 -12.29 -8.45 1.09
CA ILE A 97 -11.65 -9.66 1.64
C ILE A 97 -12.13 -10.91 0.89
N SER A 98 -13.43 -11.02 0.65
CA SER A 98 -14.01 -12.18 -0.05
C SER A 98 -13.51 -12.31 -1.48
N GLU A 99 -13.36 -11.19 -2.20
CA GLU A 99 -12.80 -11.23 -3.55
C GLU A 99 -11.29 -11.45 -3.53
N ALA A 100 -10.56 -10.77 -2.64
CA ALA A 100 -9.11 -10.92 -2.52
C ALA A 100 -8.72 -12.37 -2.22
N ASP A 101 -9.46 -13.06 -1.34
CA ASP A 101 -9.20 -14.47 -1.01
C ASP A 101 -9.24 -15.37 -2.26
N ARG A 102 -10.21 -15.17 -3.16
CA ARG A 102 -10.32 -15.90 -4.43
C ARG A 102 -9.09 -15.69 -5.33
N HIS A 103 -8.52 -14.49 -5.34
CA HIS A 103 -7.32 -14.17 -6.10
C HIS A 103 -6.05 -14.72 -5.42
N ASN A 104 -5.97 -14.60 -4.10
CA ASN A 104 -4.85 -15.06 -3.27
C ASN A 104 -4.59 -16.56 -3.42
N ILE A 105 -5.63 -17.40 -3.36
CA ILE A 105 -5.49 -18.86 -3.53
C ILE A 105 -5.01 -19.27 -4.93
N ARG A 106 -5.03 -18.35 -5.91
CA ARG A 106 -4.56 -18.57 -7.29
C ARG A 106 -3.16 -17.98 -7.54
N GLY A 107 -2.49 -17.49 -6.50
CA GLY A 107 -1.11 -17.01 -6.54
C GLY A 107 -0.93 -15.49 -6.69
N GLU A 108 -1.99 -14.72 -6.92
CA GLU A 108 -1.93 -13.25 -6.88
C GLU A 108 -2.28 -12.75 -5.49
N HIS A 109 -1.36 -12.07 -4.80
CA HIS A 109 -1.62 -11.57 -3.46
C HIS A 109 -2.19 -10.14 -3.45
N ILE A 110 -3.27 -9.93 -2.70
CA ILE A 110 -3.92 -8.65 -2.45
C ILE A 110 -4.31 -8.58 -0.96
N SER A 111 -3.80 -7.57 -0.26
CA SER A 111 -4.15 -7.26 1.13
C SER A 111 -5.20 -6.13 1.20
N VAL A 112 -6.02 -6.18 2.25
CA VAL A 112 -7.05 -5.18 2.53
C VAL A 112 -6.76 -4.57 3.90
N ASP A 113 -6.42 -3.28 3.90
CA ASP A 113 -6.11 -2.52 5.12
C ASP A 113 -7.25 -1.51 5.37
N THR A 114 -7.77 -1.47 6.59
CA THR A 114 -8.92 -0.63 6.93
C THR A 114 -8.62 0.29 8.10
N ILE A 115 -9.18 1.51 8.07
CA ILE A 115 -9.19 2.39 9.23
C ILE A 115 -10.54 3.15 9.33
N PRO A 116 -11.28 3.03 10.44
CA PRO A 116 -12.43 3.89 10.68
C PRO A 116 -11.92 5.30 11.03
N LEU A 117 -12.33 6.29 10.25
CA LEU A 117 -11.89 7.67 10.40
C LEU A 117 -13.02 8.64 10.01
N VAL A 118 -13.23 9.66 10.83
CA VAL A 118 -14.24 10.71 10.60
C VAL A 118 -13.63 12.10 10.78
N GLY A 119 -14.30 13.10 10.22
CA GLY A 119 -13.84 14.49 10.23
C GLY A 119 -13.07 14.84 8.96
N GLU A 120 -13.39 16.00 8.38
CA GLU A 120 -12.89 16.45 7.08
C GLU A 120 -11.37 16.52 7.00
N ALA A 121 -10.75 17.26 7.94
CA ALA A 121 -9.30 17.45 7.96
C ALA A 121 -8.54 16.12 8.17
N ALA A 122 -9.03 15.26 9.06
CA ALA A 122 -8.40 13.97 9.33
C ALA A 122 -8.48 13.03 8.13
N LEU A 123 -9.66 12.94 7.49
CA LEU A 123 -9.85 12.15 6.27
C LEU A 123 -9.00 12.70 5.13
N ALA A 124 -8.98 14.01 4.88
CA ALA A 124 -8.17 14.60 3.83
C ALA A 124 -6.67 14.32 4.02
N ALA A 125 -6.17 14.39 5.26
CA ALA A 125 -4.80 14.03 5.59
C ALA A 125 -4.51 12.53 5.35
N ALA A 126 -5.44 11.65 5.74
CA ALA A 126 -5.33 10.21 5.52
C ALA A 126 -5.35 9.85 4.03
N VAL A 127 -6.21 10.46 3.23
CA VAL A 127 -6.26 10.29 1.77
C VAL A 127 -4.91 10.61 1.15
N ARG A 128 -4.33 11.78 1.43
CA ARG A 128 -2.99 12.16 0.94
C ARG A 128 -1.90 11.19 1.41
N ALA A 129 -2.03 10.66 2.62
CA ALA A 129 -1.07 9.72 3.17
C ALA A 129 -1.01 8.38 2.41
N VAL A 130 -2.08 7.97 1.71
CA VAL A 130 -2.11 6.71 0.95
C VAL A 130 -1.01 6.64 -0.11
N ARG A 131 -0.53 7.76 -0.63
CA ARG A 131 0.57 7.76 -1.61
C ARG A 131 1.93 7.38 -1.01
N ARG A 132 2.09 7.57 0.29
CA ARG A 132 3.29 7.19 1.06
C ARG A 132 3.23 5.74 1.53
N LEU A 133 2.11 5.04 1.31
CA LEU A 133 1.92 3.66 1.68
C LEU A 133 2.48 2.73 0.58
N PRO A 134 3.51 1.91 0.89
CA PRO A 134 4.04 0.95 -0.07
C PRO A 134 2.94 0.02 -0.60
N ARG A 135 3.02 -0.38 -1.87
CA ARG A 135 2.09 -1.34 -2.50
C ARG A 135 0.63 -0.88 -2.60
N ALA A 136 0.24 0.30 -2.10
CA ALA A 136 -1.13 0.80 -2.25
C ALA A 136 -1.47 0.99 -3.73
N ARG A 137 -2.61 0.43 -4.15
CA ARG A 137 -3.10 0.47 -5.53
C ARG A 137 -4.49 1.07 -5.65
N ALA A 138 -5.32 0.93 -4.62
CA ALA A 138 -6.64 1.52 -4.58
C ALA A 138 -6.99 2.05 -3.19
N LEU A 139 -7.87 3.06 -3.18
CA LEU A 139 -8.50 3.64 -2.01
C LEU A 139 -10.02 3.56 -2.16
N VAL A 140 -10.71 3.07 -1.14
CA VAL A 140 -12.17 3.11 -1.04
C VAL A 140 -12.60 4.05 0.09
N LEU A 141 -13.37 5.08 -0.28
CA LEU A 141 -13.98 6.03 0.66
C LEU A 141 -15.40 5.59 1.00
N ALA A 142 -15.59 5.18 2.25
CA ALA A 142 -16.81 4.58 2.75
C ALA A 142 -17.51 5.52 3.75
N GLY A 143 -18.43 6.35 3.26
CA GLY A 143 -19.08 7.41 4.02
C GLY A 143 -20.54 7.64 3.60
N SER A 144 -21.27 8.41 4.42
CA SER A 144 -22.59 8.93 4.07
C SER A 144 -22.55 10.38 3.57
N LEU A 145 -21.52 11.14 3.96
CA LEU A 145 -21.24 12.49 3.50
C LEU A 145 -19.72 12.75 3.52
N MET A 146 -19.14 13.08 2.36
CA MET A 146 -17.75 13.53 2.26
C MET A 146 -17.62 14.60 1.17
N GLY A 147 -16.91 15.68 1.47
CA GLY A 147 -16.70 16.81 0.56
C GLY A 147 -15.59 17.74 1.06
N GLY A 148 -15.51 18.94 0.51
CA GLY A 148 -14.54 19.95 0.94
C GLY A 148 -13.10 19.49 0.70
N ASP A 149 -12.24 19.58 1.71
CA ASP A 149 -10.83 19.22 1.60
C ASP A 149 -10.59 17.74 1.27
N ILE A 150 -11.56 16.85 1.57
CA ILE A 150 -11.48 15.45 1.16
C ILE A 150 -11.53 15.35 -0.38
N GLU A 151 -12.38 16.14 -1.04
CA GLU A 151 -12.46 16.18 -2.50
C GLU A 151 -11.13 16.63 -3.12
N ASN A 152 -10.54 17.69 -2.58
CA ASN A 152 -9.24 18.20 -3.02
C ASN A 152 -8.17 17.12 -2.90
N ALA A 153 -8.10 16.45 -1.75
CA ALA A 153 -7.17 15.34 -1.52
C ALA A 153 -7.40 14.17 -2.48
N VAL A 154 -8.64 13.82 -2.79
CA VAL A 154 -8.98 12.78 -3.77
C VAL A 154 -8.45 13.16 -5.16
N ARG A 155 -8.68 14.39 -5.61
CA ARG A 155 -8.17 14.85 -6.92
C ARG A 155 -6.66 14.84 -6.98
N GLU A 156 -5.98 15.20 -5.89
CA GLU A 156 -4.51 15.13 -5.79
C GLU A 156 -4.00 13.69 -5.99
N VAL A 157 -4.46 12.74 -5.17
CA VAL A 157 -3.95 11.36 -5.25
C VAL A 157 -4.32 10.65 -6.55
N ARG A 158 -5.46 11.00 -7.16
CA ARG A 158 -5.84 10.49 -8.49
C ARG A 158 -4.94 11.00 -9.60
N ARG A 159 -4.52 12.27 -9.55
CA ARG A 159 -3.55 12.82 -10.52
C ARG A 159 -2.20 12.10 -10.44
N GLU A 160 -1.86 11.55 -9.27
CA GLU A 160 -0.68 10.72 -9.05
C GLU A 160 -0.90 9.24 -9.39
N GLY A 161 -2.05 8.88 -9.98
CA GLY A 161 -2.36 7.53 -10.45
C GLY A 161 -2.94 6.57 -9.41
N LEU A 162 -3.35 7.04 -8.23
CA LEU A 162 -4.08 6.20 -7.28
C LEU A 162 -5.54 6.04 -7.72
N LEU A 163 -5.99 4.79 -7.85
CA LEU A 163 -7.41 4.49 -8.05
C LEU A 163 -8.22 4.85 -6.81
N VAL A 164 -9.23 5.71 -6.95
CA VAL A 164 -10.15 6.07 -5.87
C VAL A 164 -11.58 5.66 -6.20
N ILE A 165 -12.17 4.86 -5.32
CA ILE A 165 -13.57 4.46 -5.36
C ILE A 165 -14.26 5.11 -4.18
N SER A 166 -15.46 5.67 -4.37
CA SER A 166 -16.29 6.13 -3.27
C SER A 166 -17.63 5.41 -3.25
N LEU A 167 -18.21 5.29 -2.07
CA LEU A 167 -19.63 4.96 -2.01
C LEU A 167 -20.47 6.09 -2.61
N ASN A 168 -21.66 5.74 -3.08
CA ASN A 168 -22.66 6.73 -3.45
C ASN A 168 -23.17 7.44 -2.18
N MET A 169 -22.65 8.63 -1.93
CA MET A 169 -22.82 9.38 -0.69
C MET A 169 -23.11 10.85 -0.98
N ALA A 170 -23.53 11.62 0.04
CA ALA A 170 -23.67 13.07 -0.11
C ALA A 170 -22.30 13.77 -0.17
N GLY A 171 -22.28 15.01 -0.68
CA GLY A 171 -21.07 15.82 -0.81
C GLY A 171 -20.37 15.62 -2.16
N SER A 172 -19.20 16.22 -2.31
CA SER A 172 -18.51 16.36 -3.60
C SER A 172 -17.46 15.28 -3.89
N VAL A 173 -17.15 14.40 -2.92
CA VAL A 173 -16.20 13.29 -3.12
C VAL A 173 -16.64 12.34 -4.25
N PRO A 174 -17.91 11.91 -4.38
CA PRO A 174 -18.33 11.08 -5.49
C PRO A 174 -17.97 11.65 -6.86
N ASP A 175 -18.10 12.96 -7.05
CA ASP A 175 -17.75 13.67 -8.29
C ASP A 175 -16.23 13.76 -8.54
N ALA A 176 -15.42 13.55 -7.50
CA ALA A 176 -13.98 13.49 -7.60
C ALA A 176 -13.40 12.06 -7.70
N SER A 177 -14.15 10.99 -7.44
CA SER A 177 -13.66 9.59 -7.51
C SER A 177 -13.54 9.03 -8.93
N ASP A 178 -12.81 7.94 -9.14
CA ASP A 178 -12.80 7.21 -10.43
C ASP A 178 -14.08 6.40 -10.64
N LEU A 179 -14.60 5.81 -9.56
CA LEU A 179 -15.85 5.05 -9.53
C LEU A 179 -16.70 5.44 -8.32
N VAL A 180 -18.01 5.40 -8.52
CA VAL A 180 -19.01 5.58 -7.47
C VAL A 180 -19.87 4.32 -7.42
N VAL A 181 -19.93 3.68 -6.26
CA VAL A 181 -20.66 2.40 -6.09
C VAL A 181 -21.64 2.51 -4.94
N THR A 182 -22.89 2.16 -5.19
CA THR A 182 -23.96 2.30 -4.19
C THR A 182 -23.89 1.21 -3.12
N ASP A 183 -23.70 -0.03 -3.53
CA ASP A 183 -23.56 -1.15 -2.60
C ASP A 183 -22.12 -1.22 -2.04
N PRO A 184 -21.95 -1.17 -0.70
CA PRO A 184 -20.62 -1.17 -0.11
C PRO A 184 -19.86 -2.49 -0.30
N VAL A 185 -20.54 -3.63 -0.27
CA VAL A 185 -19.91 -4.94 -0.50
C VAL A 185 -19.39 -5.01 -1.94
N GLN A 186 -20.20 -4.60 -2.91
CA GLN A 186 -19.81 -4.51 -4.30
C GLN A 186 -18.65 -3.54 -4.52
N ALA A 187 -18.61 -2.41 -3.82
CA ALA A 187 -17.48 -1.47 -3.89
C ALA A 187 -16.16 -2.15 -3.51
N GLY A 188 -16.18 -3.00 -2.48
CA GLY A 188 -15.02 -3.79 -2.07
C GLY A 188 -14.59 -4.82 -3.12
N VAL A 189 -15.56 -5.56 -3.68
CA VAL A 189 -15.30 -6.52 -4.78
C VAL A 189 -14.68 -5.82 -5.99
N MET A 190 -15.28 -4.70 -6.42
CA MET A 190 -14.80 -3.92 -7.56
C MET A 190 -13.40 -3.35 -7.33
N ALA A 191 -13.07 -2.94 -6.09
CA ALA A 191 -11.73 -2.47 -5.75
C ALA A 191 -10.66 -3.55 -5.97
N VAL A 192 -10.95 -4.80 -5.59
CA VAL A 192 -10.05 -5.95 -5.83
C VAL A 192 -9.96 -6.25 -7.31
N MET A 193 -11.09 -6.37 -7.99
CA MET A 193 -11.12 -6.69 -9.43
C MET A 193 -10.39 -5.65 -10.27
N ALA A 194 -10.41 -4.37 -9.88
CA ALA A 194 -9.71 -3.29 -10.57
C ALA A 194 -8.18 -3.36 -10.43
N VAL A 195 -7.69 -4.01 -9.38
CA VAL A 195 -6.26 -4.09 -9.04
C VAL A 195 -5.67 -5.45 -9.42
N ALA A 196 -6.51 -6.48 -9.50
CA ALA A 196 -6.13 -7.83 -9.87
C ALA A 196 -5.75 -7.92 -11.36
N GLU A 197 -4.58 -8.49 -11.66
CA GLU A 197 -4.15 -8.75 -13.05
C GLU A 197 -4.91 -9.92 -13.68
N THR A 198 -5.36 -10.84 -12.83
CA THR A 198 -6.11 -12.03 -13.24
C THR A 198 -7.58 -11.73 -13.60
N ALA A 199 -8.07 -10.53 -13.28
CA ALA A 199 -9.42 -10.10 -13.62
C ALA A 199 -9.49 -9.51 -15.04
N LYS A 200 -10.53 -9.86 -15.81
CA LYS A 200 -10.82 -9.20 -17.10
C LYS A 200 -11.40 -7.79 -16.96
N PHE A 201 -11.61 -7.35 -15.72
CA PHE A 201 -12.22 -6.08 -15.38
C PHE A 201 -11.16 -4.99 -15.45
N THR A 202 -11.36 -4.01 -16.33
CA THR A 202 -10.53 -2.82 -16.40
C THR A 202 -11.44 -1.60 -16.44
N LEU A 203 -11.02 -0.53 -15.74
CA LEU A 203 -11.79 0.71 -15.63
C LEU A 203 -12.09 1.33 -17.00
N GLU A 204 -11.13 1.23 -17.92
CA GLU A 204 -11.22 1.75 -19.29
C GLU A 204 -12.38 1.14 -20.10
N ARG A 205 -12.84 -0.06 -19.71
CA ARG A 205 -13.93 -0.78 -20.39
C ARG A 205 -15.31 -0.43 -19.83
N LEU A 206 -15.39 0.39 -18.79
CA LEU A 206 -16.65 0.79 -18.19
C LEU A 206 -17.23 2.00 -18.93
N HIS A 207 -18.45 1.85 -19.44
CA HIS A 207 -19.19 2.95 -20.09
C HIS A 207 -19.87 3.90 -19.11
N ARG A 208 -19.92 3.52 -17.82
CA ARG A 208 -20.53 4.29 -16.74
C ARG A 208 -19.59 4.33 -15.55
N ARG A 209 -19.68 5.41 -14.78
CA ARG A 209 -18.87 5.65 -13.58
C ARG A 209 -19.62 5.35 -12.28
N VAL A 210 -20.95 5.30 -12.33
CA VAL A 210 -21.84 5.09 -11.19
C VAL A 210 -22.52 3.72 -11.31
N PHE A 211 -22.48 2.93 -10.24
CA PHE A 211 -23.01 1.56 -10.17
C PHE A 211 -23.86 1.33 -8.91
#